data_AF-A0A915DM76-F1
#
_entry.id   AF-A0A915DM76-F1
#
_cell.length_a   1.000
_cell.length_b   1.000
_cell.length_c   1.000
_cell.angle_alpha   90.00
_cell.angle_beta   90.00
_cell.angle_gamma   90.00
#
_symmetry.space_group_name_H-M   'P 1'
#
loop_
_entity.id
_entity.type
_entity.pdbx_description
1 polymer ?
#
loop_
_entity_poly.entity_id
_entity_poly.type
_entity_poly.pdbx_seq_one_letter_code
_entity_poly.pdbx_strand_id
1 'polypeptide(L)'
;MLRYKFLNNWDREMNQVEEKHHFLSRGPAYVSWKHGQDKIVAFDRAGLVFIINFHPTQSFPGYKIGVDVPGIYKMVLNSDDPKFGGHNRLDPNQTFHTFPEGYGGRGNHVSVYIPSRVAIVLEKVG
;
A
#
# COMPACT_ATOMS: atom_id res chain seq x y z
N MET A 1 16.22 -26.01 2.61
CA MET A 1 15.61 -25.28 1.47
C MET A 1 15.83 -23.79 1.68
N LEU A 2 16.35 -23.07 0.68
CA LEU A 2 16.66 -21.64 0.81
C LEU A 2 15.42 -20.75 0.64
N ARG A 3 15.44 -19.55 1.21
CA ARG A 3 14.31 -18.60 1.18
C ARG A 3 14.39 -17.55 0.06
N TYR A 4 15.43 -17.57 -0.79
CA TYR A 4 15.66 -16.58 -1.85
C TYR A 4 14.50 -16.45 -2.87
N LYS A 5 13.75 -17.53 -3.10
CA LYS A 5 12.59 -17.52 -4.01
C LYS A 5 11.55 -16.46 -3.64
N PHE A 6 11.42 -16.14 -2.35
CA PHE A 6 10.47 -15.14 -1.86
C PHE A 6 10.83 -13.73 -2.32
N LEU A 7 12.11 -13.36 -2.22
CA LEU A 7 12.61 -12.08 -2.70
C LEU A 7 12.52 -11.99 -4.23
N ASN A 8 12.87 -13.07 -4.94
CA ASN A 8 12.76 -13.12 -6.39
C ASN A 8 11.31 -12.97 -6.88
N ASN A 9 10.35 -13.59 -6.19
CA ASN A 9 8.93 -13.45 -6.51
C ASN A 9 8.46 -12.00 -6.29
N TRP A 10 8.88 -11.39 -5.18
CA TRP A 10 8.55 -9.99 -4.87
C TRP A 10 9.09 -9.04 -5.94
N ASP A 11 10.36 -9.20 -6.31
CA ASP A 11 11.00 -8.40 -7.36
C ASP A 11 10.25 -8.49 -8.70
N ARG A 12 9.94 -9.72 -9.15
CA ARG A 12 9.18 -9.94 -10.38
C ARG A 12 7.83 -9.24 -10.36
N GLU A 13 7.09 -9.34 -9.27
CA GLU A 13 5.73 -8.79 -9.18
C GLU A 13 5.74 -7.27 -9.04
N MET A 14 6.72 -6.71 -8.32
CA MET A 14 6.95 -5.26 -8.27
C MET A 14 7.22 -4.69 -9.67
N ASN A 15 8.07 -5.36 -10.47
CA ASN A 15 8.32 -4.98 -11.86
C ASN A 15 7.09 -5.13 -12.76
N GLN A 16 6.24 -6.14 -12.54
CA GLN A 16 4.98 -6.29 -13.28
C GLN A 16 3.96 -5.19 -12.95
N VAL A 17 3.87 -4.78 -11.68
CA VAL A 17 3.03 -3.63 -11.29
C VAL A 17 3.58 -2.36 -11.93
N GLU A 18 4.90 -2.19 -12.00
CA GLU A 18 5.52 -1.07 -12.70
C GLU A 18 5.18 -1.08 -14.19
N GLU A 19 5.35 -2.21 -14.88
CA GLU A 19 5.03 -2.35 -16.31
C GLU A 19 3.56 -2.02 -16.61
N LYS A 20 2.63 -2.37 -15.71
CA LYS A 20 1.20 -2.06 -15.88
C LYS A 20 0.87 -0.58 -15.65
N HIS A 21 1.54 0.06 -14.69
CA HIS A 21 1.14 1.38 -14.18
C HIS A 21 2.10 2.52 -14.56
N HIS A 22 3.28 2.18 -15.06
CA HIS A 22 4.38 3.06 -15.45
C HIS A 22 4.69 4.12 -14.39
N PHE A 23 4.74 3.71 -13.13
CA PHE A 23 4.91 4.67 -12.04
C PHE A 23 6.33 5.24 -11.97
N LEU A 24 7.34 4.64 -12.60
CA LEU A 24 8.69 5.23 -12.66
C LEU A 24 8.75 6.42 -13.61
N SER A 25 7.98 6.42 -14.70
CA SER A 25 7.95 7.49 -15.70
C SER A 25 6.90 8.57 -15.41
N ARG A 26 5.91 8.29 -14.56
CA ARG A 26 4.88 9.25 -14.13
C ARG A 26 5.33 10.12 -12.97
N GLY A 27 6.04 11.21 -13.29
CA GLY A 27 6.27 12.37 -12.41
C GLY A 27 6.79 12.06 -10.99
N PRO A 28 6.88 13.09 -10.12
CA PRO A 28 7.19 12.88 -8.71
C PRO A 28 5.99 12.29 -7.97
N ALA A 29 6.26 11.51 -6.93
CA ALA A 29 5.25 11.07 -5.99
C ALA A 29 4.78 12.24 -5.11
N TYR A 30 3.52 12.20 -4.65
CA TYR A 30 3.03 13.06 -3.59
C TYR A 30 3.03 12.29 -2.27
N VAL A 31 3.85 12.72 -1.30
CA VAL A 31 3.90 12.08 0.02
C VAL A 31 2.75 12.60 0.88
N SER A 32 1.66 11.84 0.97
CA SER A 32 0.48 12.20 1.76
C SER A 32 0.68 11.97 3.26
N TRP A 33 1.59 11.07 3.64
CA TRP A 33 1.78 10.73 5.05
C TRP A 33 3.23 10.32 5.34
N LYS A 34 3.80 10.90 6.40
CA LYS A 34 5.13 10.56 6.95
C LYS A 34 5.10 10.64 8.47
N HIS A 35 4.55 9.62 9.11
CA HIS A 35 4.28 9.66 10.54
C HIS A 35 5.47 9.15 11.35
N GLY A 36 6.11 10.07 12.08
CA GLY A 36 7.36 9.79 12.79
C GLY A 36 7.24 8.75 13.90
N GLN A 37 6.13 8.70 14.64
CA GLN A 37 5.96 7.75 15.75
C GLN A 37 5.56 6.36 15.24
N ASP A 38 4.43 6.30 14.52
CA ASP A 38 3.90 5.07 13.91
C ASP A 38 4.80 4.45 12.84
N LYS A 39 5.81 5.19 12.34
CA LYS A 39 6.72 4.75 11.26
C LYS A 39 5.98 4.35 9.98
N ILE A 40 4.87 5.03 9.68
CA ILE A 40 4.11 4.82 8.45
C ILE A 40 4.48 5.89 7.43
N VAL A 41 4.74 5.43 6.21
CA VAL A 41 4.90 6.28 5.03
C VAL A 41 3.82 5.91 4.03
N ALA A 42 3.09 6.92 3.54
CA ALA A 42 2.16 6.76 2.45
C ALA A 42 2.36 7.84 1.39
N PHE A 43 2.25 7.44 0.12
CA PHE A 43 2.40 8.34 -1.00
C PHE A 43 1.60 7.89 -2.21
N ASP A 44 1.21 8.86 -3.01
CA ASP A 44 0.51 8.65 -4.28
C ASP A 44 1.49 8.76 -5.43
N ARG A 45 1.48 7.80 -6.35
CA ARG A 45 2.25 7.88 -7.59
C ARG A 45 1.50 7.14 -8.69
N ALA A 46 1.34 7.78 -9.85
CA ALA A 46 0.69 7.19 -11.01
C ALA A 46 -0.74 6.67 -10.80
N GLY A 47 -1.49 7.24 -9.84
CA GLY A 47 -2.84 6.77 -9.50
C GLY A 47 -2.87 5.56 -8.55
N LEU A 48 -1.70 5.12 -8.08
CA LEU A 48 -1.53 4.14 -7.03
C LEU A 48 -1.28 4.81 -5.68
N VAL A 49 -1.75 4.19 -4.61
CA VAL A 49 -1.48 4.60 -3.22
C VAL A 49 -0.56 3.56 -2.59
N PHE A 50 0.67 3.95 -2.29
CA PHE A 50 1.66 3.11 -1.62
C PHE A 50 1.57 3.36 -0.12
N ILE A 51 1.52 2.30 0.68
CA ILE A 51 1.42 2.37 2.15
C ILE A 51 2.42 1.39 2.73
N ILE A 52 3.35 1.90 3.54
CA ILE A 52 4.43 1.10 4.14
C ILE A 52 4.46 1.34 5.63
N ASN A 53 4.33 0.27 6.41
CA ASN A 53 4.53 0.29 7.84
C ASN A 53 5.95 -0.21 8.18
N PHE A 54 6.85 0.71 8.50
CA PHE A 54 8.22 0.40 8.94
C PHE A 54 8.32 0.09 10.44
N HIS A 55 7.20 0.14 11.18
CA HIS A 55 7.23 -0.10 12.61
C HIS A 55 7.73 -1.53 12.90
N PRO A 56 8.68 -1.72 13.83
CA PRO A 56 9.28 -3.03 14.08
C PRO A 56 8.30 -4.05 14.68
N THR A 57 7.31 -3.58 15.46
CA THR A 57 6.39 -4.45 16.23
C THR A 57 4.91 -4.12 16.04
N GLN A 58 4.52 -2.84 16.10
CA GLN A 58 3.12 -2.40 16.01
C GLN A 58 2.48 -2.61 14.63
N SER A 59 1.28 -3.17 14.67
CA SER A 59 0.36 -3.32 13.54
C SER A 59 -0.86 -2.44 13.80
N PHE A 60 -1.40 -1.80 12.76
CA PHE A 60 -2.47 -0.82 12.93
C PHE A 60 -3.76 -1.30 12.26
N PRO A 61 -4.81 -1.62 13.03
CA PRO A 61 -6.15 -1.86 12.49
C PRO A 61 -6.83 -0.52 12.16
N GLY A 62 -7.37 -0.40 10.94
CA GLY A 62 -8.15 0.78 10.54
C GLY A 62 -7.36 2.09 10.46
N TYR A 63 -6.07 2.03 10.13
CA TYR A 63 -5.23 3.21 9.96
C TYR A 63 -5.74 4.09 8.82
N LYS A 64 -5.95 5.38 9.07
CA LYS A 64 -6.45 6.32 8.06
C LYS A 64 -5.31 6.73 7.12
N ILE A 65 -5.55 6.60 5.82
CA ILE A 65 -4.65 7.08 4.76
C ILE A 65 -5.43 8.06 3.89
N GLY A 66 -4.93 9.30 3.78
CA GLY A 66 -5.54 10.31 2.92
C GLY A 66 -5.38 9.95 1.45
N VAL A 67 -6.45 10.09 0.66
CA VAL A 67 -6.47 9.84 -0.79
C VAL A 67 -7.19 10.96 -1.53
N ASP A 68 -6.71 11.27 -2.74
CA ASP A 68 -7.22 12.40 -3.53
C ASP A 68 -8.54 12.08 -4.22
N VAL A 69 -8.60 10.93 -4.89
CA VAL A 69 -9.73 10.51 -5.72
C VAL A 69 -10.71 9.66 -4.90
N PRO A 70 -12.00 10.03 -4.78
CA PRO A 70 -12.98 9.18 -4.13
C PRO A 70 -13.27 7.91 -4.96
N GLY A 71 -13.63 6.82 -4.29
CA GLY A 71 -14.05 5.59 -4.94
C GLY A 71 -13.81 4.33 -4.10
N ILE A 72 -13.63 3.22 -4.80
CA ILE A 72 -13.29 1.93 -4.23
C ILE A 72 -11.89 1.59 -4.69
N TYR A 73 -11.05 1.12 -3.77
CA TYR A 73 -9.70 0.69 -4.05
C TYR A 73 -9.55 -0.81 -3.80
N LYS A 74 -8.58 -1.44 -4.47
CA LYS A 74 -8.16 -2.84 -4.26
C LYS A 74 -6.65 -2.92 -4.13
N MET A 75 -6.17 -3.92 -3.41
CA MET A 75 -4.74 -4.23 -3.36
C MET A 75 -4.27 -4.80 -4.69
N VAL A 76 -3.21 -4.23 -5.24
CA VAL A 76 -2.48 -4.75 -6.41
C VAL A 76 -1.13 -5.35 -6.03
N LEU A 77 -0.61 -5.00 -4.85
CA LEU A 77 0.61 -5.58 -4.31
C LEU A 77 0.52 -5.63 -2.78
N ASN A 78 0.98 -6.74 -2.20
CA ASN A 78 0.97 -6.99 -0.75
C ASN A 78 2.22 -7.80 -0.37
N SER A 79 3.16 -7.19 0.36
CA SER A 79 4.40 -7.86 0.75
C SER A 79 4.20 -8.96 1.80
N ASP A 80 3.02 -9.04 2.44
CA ASP A 80 2.68 -10.05 3.43
C ASP A 80 2.12 -11.35 2.82
N ASP A 81 2.00 -11.44 1.50
CA ASP A 81 1.57 -12.65 0.79
C ASP A 81 2.57 -13.81 1.00
N PRO A 82 2.10 -15.05 1.28
CA PRO A 82 2.96 -16.24 1.38
C PRO A 82 3.92 -16.46 0.22
N LYS A 83 3.54 -16.06 -1.01
CA LYS A 83 4.40 -16.19 -2.20
C LYS A 83 5.67 -15.34 -2.09
N PHE A 84 5.66 -14.34 -1.21
CA PHE A 84 6.77 -13.46 -0.85
C PHE A 84 7.35 -13.76 0.54
N GLY A 85 6.93 -14.84 1.18
CA GLY A 85 7.41 -15.23 2.51
C GLY A 85 6.80 -14.41 3.65
N GLY A 86 5.69 -13.72 3.41
CA GLY A 86 4.92 -13.02 4.42
C GLY A 86 4.00 -13.93 5.24
N HIS A 87 3.19 -13.33 6.12
CA HIS A 87 2.38 -14.06 7.11
C HIS A 87 0.91 -14.24 6.74
N ASN A 88 0.48 -13.85 5.53
CA ASN A 88 -0.89 -14.00 5.02
C ASN A 88 -1.98 -13.32 5.86
N ARG A 89 -1.71 -12.12 6.41
CA ARG A 89 -2.66 -11.45 7.33
C ARG A 89 -3.70 -10.58 6.63
N LEU A 90 -3.61 -10.43 5.32
CA LEU A 90 -4.44 -9.54 4.51
C LEU A 90 -5.29 -10.37 3.55
N ASP A 91 -6.57 -10.03 3.42
CA ASP A 91 -7.45 -10.63 2.42
C ASP A 91 -7.18 -9.98 1.04
N PRO A 92 -6.71 -10.73 0.03
CA PRO A 92 -6.43 -10.20 -1.30
C PRO A 92 -7.68 -9.68 -2.02
N ASN A 93 -8.88 -10.11 -1.61
CA ASN A 93 -10.15 -9.68 -2.20
C ASN A 93 -10.77 -8.47 -1.49
N GLN A 94 -10.15 -7.97 -0.43
CA GLN A 94 -10.66 -6.82 0.32
C GLN A 94 -10.78 -5.57 -0.57
N THR A 95 -11.93 -4.91 -0.48
CA THR A 95 -12.16 -3.59 -1.05
C THR A 95 -12.04 -2.50 0.00
N PHE A 96 -11.49 -1.36 -0.39
CA PHE A 96 -11.31 -0.20 0.47
C PHE A 96 -12.16 0.95 -0.05
N HIS A 97 -13.18 1.33 0.71
CA HIS A 97 -14.07 2.44 0.37
C HIS A 97 -13.50 3.76 0.90
N THR A 98 -13.58 4.81 0.10
CA THR A 98 -13.22 6.15 0.56
C THR A 98 -14.34 6.79 1.36
N PHE A 99 -13.97 7.52 2.40
CA PHE A 99 -14.84 8.39 3.16
C PHE A 99 -14.56 9.87 2.80
N PRO A 100 -15.60 10.69 2.58
CA PRO A 100 -15.46 12.11 2.18
C PRO A 100 -15.12 13.02 3.37
N GLU A 101 -14.19 12.56 4.21
CA GLU A 101 -13.63 13.32 5.32
C GLU A 101 -12.14 13.49 5.07
N GLY A 102 -11.69 14.74 4.95
CA GLY A 102 -10.30 15.04 4.64
C GLY A 102 -9.33 14.54 5.71
N TYR A 103 -8.18 14.02 5.28
CA TYR A 103 -7.12 13.50 6.15
C TYR A 103 -5.76 13.67 5.49
N GLY A 104 -4.73 14.09 6.25
CA GLY A 104 -3.37 14.20 5.72
C GLY A 104 -3.21 15.12 4.50
N GLY A 105 -3.99 16.21 4.44
CA GLY A 105 -3.96 17.15 3.31
C GLY A 105 -4.70 16.66 2.05
N ARG A 106 -5.45 15.57 2.14
CA ARG A 106 -6.30 15.04 1.05
C ARG A 106 -7.79 15.23 1.37
N GLY A 107 -8.62 15.26 0.33
CA GLY A 107 -10.08 15.46 0.46
C GLY A 107 -10.85 14.24 0.94
N ASN A 108 -10.27 13.04 0.83
CA ASN A 108 -10.88 11.78 1.26
C ASN A 108 -9.88 10.96 2.07
N HIS A 109 -10.35 9.89 2.72
CA HIS A 109 -9.46 8.88 3.30
C HIS A 109 -10.00 7.47 3.10
N VAL A 110 -9.09 6.49 3.18
CA VAL A 110 -9.41 5.07 3.34
C VAL A 110 -8.92 4.60 4.70
N SER A 111 -9.55 3.56 5.25
CA SER A 111 -9.10 2.89 6.47
C SER A 111 -8.50 1.53 6.11
N VAL A 112 -7.23 1.31 6.48
CA VAL A 112 -6.51 0.07 6.13
C VAL A 112 -6.06 -0.68 7.38
N TYR A 113 -6.06 -2.01 7.32
CA TYR A 113 -5.24 -2.80 8.24
C TYR A 113 -3.83 -2.86 7.66
N ILE A 114 -2.82 -2.38 8.40
CA ILE A 114 -1.42 -2.40 7.96
C ILE A 114 -0.53 -3.06 9.02
N PRO A 115 -0.15 -4.34 8.83
CA PRO A 115 0.69 -5.05 9.77
C PRO A 115 2.11 -4.47 9.86
N SER A 116 2.83 -4.78 10.94
CA SER A 116 4.24 -4.40 11.09
C SER A 116 5.10 -4.96 9.96
N ARG A 117 6.00 -4.11 9.42
CA ARG A 117 6.93 -4.43 8.32
C ARG A 117 6.25 -4.90 7.03
N VAL A 118 5.07 -4.36 6.72
CA VAL A 118 4.33 -4.67 5.49
C VAL A 118 4.22 -3.44 4.60
N ALA A 119 4.35 -3.67 3.30
CA ALA A 119 4.04 -2.73 2.24
C ALA A 119 2.82 -3.25 1.45
N ILE A 120 1.85 -2.37 1.22
CA ILE A 120 0.72 -2.62 0.31
C ILE A 120 0.63 -1.49 -0.72
N VAL A 121 0.09 -1.81 -1.89
CA VAL A 121 -0.20 -0.85 -2.95
C VAL A 121 -1.64 -0.99 -3.36
N LEU A 122 -2.37 0.13 -3.35
CA LEU A 122 -3.78 0.20 -3.71
C LEU A 122 -3.98 0.86 -5.07
N GLU A 123 -4.91 0.33 -5.86
CA GLU A 123 -5.37 0.89 -7.13
C GLU A 123 -6.87 1.21 -7.00
N LYS A 124 -7.30 2.38 -7.51
CA LYS A 124 -8.72 2.70 -7.62
C LYS A 124 -9.36 1.78 -8.68
N VAL A 125 -10.45 1.11 -8.31
CA VAL A 125 -11.32 0.40 -9.24
C VAL A 125 -12.07 1.41 -10.10
N GLY A 126 -12.07 1.19 -11.41
CA GLY A 126 -12.74 2.02 -12.42
C GLY A 126 -14.14 2.46 -11.98
#